data_AF-A0ABD5Q1S8-F1
#
_entry.id   AF-A0ABD5Q1S8-F1
#
_cell.length_a   1.000
_cell.length_b   1.000
_cell.length_c   1.000
_cell.angle_alpha   90.00
_cell.angle_beta   90.00
_cell.angle_gamma   90.00
#
_symmetry.space_group_name_H-M   'P 1'
#
loop_
_entity.id
_entity.type
_entity.pdbx_description
1 polymer ?
#
loop_
_entity_poly.entity_id
_entity_poly.type
_entity_poly.pdbx_seq_one_letter_code
_entity_poly.pdbx_strand_id
1 'polypeptide(L)'
;MSDDASLDRFDSTDTGSDETESVAPDDAESPAESAATVADADPAVSTYEWSPAGGECADCGASVERRWRADGERDGGLVCADCKEW
;
A
#
# COMPACT_ATOMS: atom_id res chain seq x y z
N MET A 1 -15.87 26.83 -3.41
CA MET A 1 -14.65 26.04 -3.63
C MET A 1 -14.95 24.63 -3.13
N SER A 2 -15.62 23.85 -3.98
CA SER A 2 -15.96 22.45 -3.76
C SER A 2 -15.76 21.77 -5.10
N ASP A 3 -14.49 21.47 -5.39
CA ASP A 3 -14.12 20.53 -6.45
C ASP A 3 -13.57 19.31 -5.72
N ASP A 4 -14.50 18.55 -5.15
CA ASP A 4 -14.22 17.21 -4.63
C ASP A 4 -14.24 16.29 -5.86
N ALA A 5 -13.10 15.66 -6.14
CA ALA A 5 -12.87 14.85 -7.33
C ALA A 5 -13.88 13.70 -7.39
N SER A 6 -14.99 13.95 -8.07
CA SER A 6 -16.10 13.01 -8.14
C SER A 6 -15.65 11.72 -8.82
N LEU A 7 -15.89 10.59 -8.16
CA LEU A 7 -15.48 9.24 -8.57
C LEU A 7 -16.04 8.80 -9.95
N ASP A 8 -16.93 9.60 -10.53
CA ASP A 8 -17.58 9.41 -11.84
C ASP A 8 -16.59 9.37 -13.02
N ARG A 9 -15.40 9.99 -12.89
CA ARG A 9 -14.36 9.96 -13.94
C ARG A 9 -13.73 8.59 -14.15
N PHE A 10 -13.83 7.68 -13.18
CA PHE A 10 -13.22 6.34 -13.27
C PHE A 10 -14.12 5.31 -13.97
N ASP A 11 -15.41 5.61 -14.16
CA ASP A 11 -16.38 4.68 -14.79
C ASP A 11 -16.51 4.89 -16.31
N SER A 12 -15.82 5.86 -16.90
CA SER A 12 -15.75 5.99 -18.37
C SER A 12 -14.74 5.01 -18.96
N THR A 13 -15.05 3.71 -18.85
CA THR A 13 -14.35 2.65 -19.59
C THR A 13 -14.76 2.75 -21.06
N ASP A 14 -13.78 3.15 -21.87
CA ASP A 14 -13.78 3.11 -23.32
C ASP A 14 -14.02 1.67 -23.78
N THR A 15 -15.26 1.37 -24.18
CA THR A 15 -15.59 0.13 -24.91
C THR A 15 -15.24 0.35 -26.37
N GLY A 16 -13.95 0.29 -26.67
CA GLY A 16 -13.38 0.66 -27.96
C GLY A 16 -12.42 -0.40 -28.49
N SER A 17 -12.96 -1.43 -29.12
CA SER A 17 -12.36 -2.29 -30.16
C SER A 17 -10.84 -2.42 -30.20
N ASP A 18 -10.31 -3.59 -29.86
CA ASP A 18 -9.09 -4.08 -30.49
C ASP A 18 -9.31 -5.50 -31.02
N GLU A 19 -9.31 -5.56 -32.35
CA GLU A 19 -9.50 -6.73 -33.20
C GLU A 19 -8.43 -7.78 -32.87
N THR A 20 -8.85 -8.94 -32.38
CA THR A 20 -7.91 -10.03 -32.04
C THR A 20 -7.41 -10.72 -33.31
N GLU A 21 -6.36 -10.16 -33.92
CA GLU A 21 -5.61 -10.84 -34.98
C GLU A 21 -4.91 -12.07 -34.37
N SER A 22 -5.33 -13.26 -34.82
CA SER A 22 -4.73 -14.54 -34.43
C SER A 22 -3.32 -14.65 -35.00
N VAL A 23 -2.30 -14.52 -34.15
CA VAL A 23 -0.92 -14.84 -34.50
C VAL A 23 -0.54 -16.16 -33.83
N ALA A 24 -0.23 -17.18 -34.64
CA ALA A 24 0.19 -18.50 -34.18
C ALA A 24 1.53 -18.40 -33.40
N PRO A 25 1.75 -19.22 -32.35
CA PRO A 25 3.04 -19.28 -31.70
C PRO A 25 4.00 -20.13 -32.56
N ASP A 26 4.90 -19.45 -33.26
CA ASP A 26 6.08 -20.08 -33.86
C ASP A 26 7.25 -19.98 -32.88
N ASP A 27 7.76 -21.17 -32.57
CA ASP A 27 9.11 -21.51 -32.18
C ASP A 27 9.68 -21.02 -30.84
N ALA A 28 10.03 -22.04 -30.05
CA ALA A 28 10.62 -21.94 -28.73
C ALA A 28 12.13 -21.69 -28.83
N GLU A 29 12.56 -20.44 -28.69
CA GLU A 29 13.90 -20.12 -28.20
C GLU A 29 13.80 -19.56 -26.79
N SER A 30 14.14 -20.40 -25.80
CA SER A 30 14.34 -19.96 -24.41
C SER A 30 15.49 -18.97 -24.36
N PRO A 31 15.27 -17.68 -24.02
CA PRO A 31 16.36 -16.89 -23.51
C PRO A 31 16.80 -17.57 -22.21
N ALA A 32 18.08 -17.92 -22.10
CA ALA A 32 18.71 -18.21 -20.83
C ALA A 32 18.68 -16.92 -20.00
N GLU A 33 17.51 -16.63 -19.44
CA GLU A 33 17.27 -15.58 -18.46
C GLU A 33 18.18 -15.92 -17.30
N SER A 34 19.27 -15.16 -17.18
CA SER A 34 20.03 -15.09 -15.95
C SER A 34 19.01 -14.79 -14.87
N ALA A 35 18.67 -15.79 -14.06
CA ALA A 35 17.70 -15.68 -12.99
C ALA A 35 18.27 -14.65 -11.99
N ALA A 36 18.01 -13.38 -12.26
CA ALA A 36 18.22 -12.29 -11.33
C ALA A 36 17.44 -12.73 -10.10
N THR A 37 18.17 -13.12 -9.05
CA THR A 37 17.57 -13.54 -7.80
C THR A 37 16.78 -12.32 -7.34
N VAL A 38 15.45 -12.39 -7.46
CA VAL A 38 14.58 -11.33 -6.97
C VAL A 38 14.81 -11.34 -5.47
N ALA A 39 15.60 -10.37 -5.00
CA ALA A 39 15.86 -10.22 -3.58
C ALA A 39 14.51 -10.00 -2.92
N ASP A 40 14.21 -10.82 -1.92
CA ASP A 40 13.00 -10.68 -1.11
C ASP A 40 13.03 -9.29 -0.47
N ALA A 41 12.16 -8.41 -0.93
CA ALA A 41 12.08 -7.04 -0.45
C ALA A 41 11.26 -7.01 0.83
N ASP A 42 11.73 -6.25 1.84
CA ASP A 42 11.02 -6.16 3.12
C ASP A 42 9.63 -5.55 2.92
N PRO A 43 8.55 -6.25 3.36
CA PRO A 43 7.18 -5.80 3.14
C PRO A 43 6.95 -4.42 3.75
N ALA A 44 6.13 -3.60 3.08
CA ALA A 44 5.75 -2.30 3.62
C ALA A 44 4.98 -2.48 4.94
N VAL A 45 5.41 -1.78 5.97
CA VAL A 45 4.76 -1.85 7.29
C VAL A 45 3.97 -0.58 7.57
N SER A 46 2.72 -0.74 7.98
CA SER A 46 1.82 0.37 8.25
C SER A 46 2.40 1.35 9.28
N THR A 47 2.34 2.65 9.00
CA THR A 47 2.75 3.72 9.91
C THR A 47 1.67 4.12 10.92
N TYR A 48 0.46 3.57 10.74
CA TYR A 48 -0.73 3.86 11.53
C TYR A 48 -1.45 2.56 11.89
N GLU A 49 -1.99 2.51 13.09
CA GLU A 49 -2.82 1.39 13.54
C GLU A 49 -4.14 1.92 14.07
N TRP A 50 -5.22 1.23 13.70
CA TRP A 50 -6.54 1.44 14.26
C TRP A 50 -7.08 0.13 14.80
N SER A 51 -7.57 0.14 16.04
CA SER A 51 -8.20 -1.00 16.68
C SER A 51 -9.42 -0.54 17.48
N PRO A 52 -10.60 -1.19 17.31
CA PRO A 52 -11.80 -0.85 18.07
C PRO A 52 -11.69 -1.22 19.56
N ALA A 53 -10.80 -2.14 19.92
CA ALA A 53 -10.49 -2.46 21.32
C ALA A 53 -9.58 -1.40 21.96
N GLY A 54 -9.00 -0.51 21.14
CA GLY A 54 -7.88 0.32 21.53
C GLY A 54 -6.59 -0.46 21.69
N GLY A 55 -5.49 0.26 21.70
CA GLY A 55 -4.20 -0.25 22.11
C GLY A 55 -3.47 0.78 22.96
N GLU A 56 -2.50 0.31 23.73
CA GLU A 56 -1.73 1.15 24.65
C GLU A 56 -0.78 2.08 23.88
N CYS A 57 -0.74 3.35 24.28
CA CYS A 57 0.27 4.30 23.85
C CYS A 57 1.60 3.99 24.53
N ALA A 58 2.67 3.85 23.74
CA ALA A 58 4.00 3.55 24.26
C ALA A 58 4.59 4.65 25.17
N ASP A 59 4.09 5.87 25.07
CA ASP A 59 4.61 7.03 25.82
C ASP A 59 3.80 7.31 27.10
N CYS A 60 2.48 7.47 26.97
CA CYS A 60 1.62 7.84 28.10
C CYS A 60 0.82 6.67 28.71
N GLY A 61 0.87 5.47 28.12
CA GLY A 61 0.13 4.30 28.59
C GLY A 61 -1.40 4.37 28.40
N ALA A 62 -1.91 5.41 27.75
CA ALA A 62 -3.35 5.52 27.49
C ALA A 62 -3.78 4.53 26.40
N SER A 63 -4.90 3.84 26.63
CA SER A 63 -5.55 3.02 25.61
C SER A 63 -6.34 3.90 24.65
N VAL A 64 -5.94 3.91 23.37
CA VAL A 64 -6.60 4.71 22.32
C VAL A 64 -6.85 3.85 21.08
N GLU A 65 -7.92 4.16 20.36
CA GLU A 65 -8.30 3.44 19.14
C GLU A 65 -7.34 3.70 17.98
N ARG A 66 -6.70 4.87 17.97
CA ARG A 66 -5.82 5.35 16.89
C ARG A 66 -4.42 5.58 17.42
N ARG A 67 -3.44 4.92 16.80
CA ARG A 67 -2.03 5.08 17.16
C ARG A 67 -1.15 5.20 15.91
N TRP A 68 0.00 5.82 16.08
CA TRP A 68 0.96 6.07 15.02
C TRP A 68 2.36 5.72 15.49
N ARG A 69 3.24 5.37 14.57
CA ARG A 69 4.65 5.26 14.93
C ARG A 69 5.22 6.61 15.34
N ALA A 70 5.94 6.63 16.45
CA ALA A 70 6.53 7.83 17.04
C ALA A 70 7.48 8.52 16.06
N ASP A 71 8.46 7.78 15.57
CA ASP A 71 9.59 8.20 14.73
C ASP A 71 9.38 7.92 13.23
N GLY A 72 8.33 7.16 12.87
CA GLY A 72 8.07 6.75 11.49
C GLY A 72 8.93 5.57 11.01
N GLU A 73 9.80 5.02 11.86
CA GLU A 73 10.60 3.83 11.58
C GLU A 73 9.77 2.56 11.72
N ARG A 74 10.11 1.45 11.04
CA ARG A 74 9.25 0.25 11.02
C ARG A 74 9.08 -0.41 12.40
N ASP A 75 10.06 -0.26 13.29
CA ASP A 75 10.13 -0.91 14.60
C ASP A 75 9.78 0.04 15.77
N GLY A 76 9.41 1.28 15.45
CA GLY A 76 9.05 2.30 16.45
C GLY A 76 7.74 2.00 17.19
N GLY A 77 7.69 2.42 18.45
CA GLY A 77 6.50 2.28 19.30
C GLY A 77 5.30 3.06 18.75
N LEU A 78 4.11 2.48 18.94
CA LEU A 78 2.85 3.12 18.59
C LEU A 78 2.42 4.09 19.70
N VAL A 79 2.37 5.38 19.36
CA VAL A 79 1.96 6.48 20.25
C VAL A 79 0.60 7.03 19.84
N CYS A 80 -0.11 7.63 20.79
CA CYS A 80 -1.36 8.32 20.53
C CYS A 80 -1.11 9.63 19.75
N ALA A 81 -2.20 10.25 19.28
CA ALA A 81 -2.14 11.54 18.62
C ALA A 81 -1.41 12.57 19.49
N ASP A 82 -1.79 12.70 20.76
CA ASP A 82 -1.25 13.73 21.65
C ASP A 82 0.27 13.60 21.90
N CYS A 83 0.76 12.37 22.02
CA CYS A 83 2.18 12.08 22.25
C CYS A 83 3.03 12.10 20.98
N LYS A 84 2.42 12.16 19.79
CA LYS A 84 3.20 12.12 18.55
C LYS A 84 3.92 13.44 18.33
N GLU A 85 5.22 13.37 18.07
CA GLU A 85 6.01 14.47 17.54
C GLU A 85 5.81 14.53 16.02
N TRP A 86 4.94 15.43 15.58
CA TRP A 86 4.57 15.62 14.17
C TRP A 86 5.60 16.42 13.38
#